data_AF-A0A1G1E2Q9-F1
#
_entry.id   AF-A0A1G1E2Q9-F1
#
_cell.length_a   1.000
_cell.length_b   1.000
_cell.length_c   1.000
_cell.angle_alpha   90.00
_cell.angle_beta   90.00
_cell.angle_gamma   90.00
#
_symmetry.space_group_name_H-M   'P 1'
#
loop_
_entity.id
_entity.type
_entity.pdbx_description
1 polymer ?
#
loop_
_entity_poly.entity_id
_entity_poly.type
_entity_poly.pdbx_seq_one_letter_code
_entity_poly.pdbx_strand_id
1 'polypeptide(L)'
;MNYHKLHTWNLEPAAAKVLQEQLSELVKIERPQQEFSLIAGADLAYIRYTNLAVAAVIVFSLPKLQIIAQATTCKACEFPYIPIAFL
;
A
#
# COMPACT_ATOMS: atom_id res chain seq x y z
N MET A 1 -2.47 5.41 -13.43
CA MET A 1 -1.71 4.21 -13.04
C MET A 1 -2.60 3.01 -13.27
N ASN A 2 -2.14 2.01 -14.02
CA ASN A 2 -2.84 0.73 -14.13
C ASN A 2 -2.32 -0.20 -13.03
N TYR A 3 -3.18 -0.98 -12.40
CA TYR A 3 -2.81 -1.97 -11.38
C TYR A 3 -3.59 -3.26 -11.59
N HIS A 4 -3.03 -4.38 -11.15
CA HIS A 4 -3.70 -5.68 -11.21
C HIS A 4 -4.55 -5.87 -9.96
N LYS A 5 -5.87 -6.06 -10.15
CA LYS A 5 -6.78 -6.42 -9.06
C LYS A 5 -6.73 -7.94 -8.86
N LEU A 6 -5.95 -8.41 -7.90
CA LEU A 6 -5.74 -9.84 -7.63
C LEU A 6 -6.89 -10.48 -6.83
N HIS A 7 -7.60 -9.71 -6.01
CA HIS A 7 -8.70 -10.19 -5.16
C HIS A 7 -9.65 -9.03 -4.76
N THR A 8 -10.68 -9.34 -3.99
CA THR A 8 -11.56 -8.36 -3.31
C THR A 8 -11.14 -8.12 -1.87
N TRP A 9 -11.46 -6.95 -1.31
CA TRP A 9 -11.05 -6.55 0.04
C TRP A 9 -12.02 -6.96 1.16
N ASN A 10 -13.26 -7.35 0.83
CA ASN A 10 -14.25 -7.80 1.82
C ASN A 10 -13.93 -9.23 2.27
N LEU A 11 -13.10 -9.36 3.31
CA LEU A 11 -12.61 -10.64 3.84
C LEU A 11 -12.59 -10.60 5.36
N GLU A 12 -12.85 -11.74 5.98
CA GLU A 12 -12.57 -11.96 7.41
C GLU A 12 -11.06 -12.09 7.64
N PRO A 13 -10.54 -11.72 8.83
CA PRO A 13 -9.10 -11.80 9.13
C PRO A 13 -8.46 -13.17 8.88
N ALA A 14 -9.16 -14.26 9.21
CA ALA A 14 -8.66 -15.62 8.94
C ALA A 14 -8.52 -15.91 7.44
N ALA A 15 -9.47 -15.45 6.62
CA ALA A 15 -9.40 -15.59 5.17
C ALA A 15 -8.31 -14.69 4.57
N ALA A 16 -8.11 -13.49 5.14
CA ALA A 16 -7.02 -12.59 4.74
C ALA A 16 -5.64 -13.23 4.97
N LYS A 17 -5.43 -13.96 6.08
CA LYS A 17 -4.19 -14.70 6.34
C LYS A 17 -3.92 -15.75 5.25
N VAL A 18 -4.90 -16.61 4.97
CA VAL A 18 -4.76 -17.66 3.94
C VAL A 18 -4.43 -17.04 2.58
N LEU A 19 -5.08 -15.93 2.25
CA LEU A 19 -4.78 -15.19 1.01
C LEU A 19 -3.37 -14.60 1.01
N GLN A 20 -2.88 -14.08 2.14
CA GLN A 20 -1.50 -13.58 2.25
C GLN A 20 -0.48 -14.70 2.00
N GLU A 21 -0.71 -15.89 2.54
CA GLU A 21 0.12 -17.07 2.29
C GLU A 21 0.17 -17.41 0.79
N GLN A 22 -0.99 -17.46 0.12
CA GLN A 22 -1.10 -17.69 -1.33
C GLN A 22 -0.39 -16.61 -2.15
N LEU A 23 -0.57 -15.34 -1.81
CA LEU A 23 0.06 -14.22 -2.52
C LEU A 23 1.57 -14.15 -2.29
N SER A 24 2.07 -14.66 -1.16
CA SER A 24 3.50 -14.69 -0.86
C SER A 24 4.30 -15.53 -1.87
N GLU A 25 3.67 -16.56 -2.46
CA GLU A 25 4.27 -17.39 -3.50
C GLU A 25 4.51 -16.63 -4.82
N LEU A 26 3.83 -15.51 -5.02
CA LEU A 26 3.97 -14.65 -6.20
C LEU A 26 5.08 -13.61 -6.05
N VAL A 27 5.68 -13.47 -4.86
CA VAL A 27 6.73 -12.48 -4.59
C VAL A 27 8.03 -12.86 -5.31
N LYS A 28 8.55 -11.94 -6.11
CA LYS A 28 9.86 -12.07 -6.75
C LYS A 28 10.91 -11.30 -5.95
N ILE A 29 11.87 -12.02 -5.37
CA ILE A 29 12.98 -11.42 -4.63
C ILE A 29 14.18 -11.33 -5.57
N GLU A 30 14.25 -10.24 -6.32
CA GLU A 30 15.32 -9.99 -7.28
C GLU A 30 15.72 -8.51 -7.30
N ARG A 31 16.98 -8.24 -7.64
CA ARG A 31 17.45 -6.87 -7.81
C ARG A 31 16.96 -6.36 -9.17
N PRO A 32 16.28 -5.20 -9.24
CA PRO A 32 15.94 -4.59 -10.52
C PRO A 32 17.22 -4.23 -11.29
N GLN A 33 17.26 -4.61 -12.57
CA GLN A 33 18.41 -4.34 -13.45
C GLN A 33 18.37 -2.95 -14.11
N GLN A 34 17.28 -2.22 -13.94
CA GLN A 34 17.07 -0.90 -14.54
C GLN A 34 17.38 0.24 -13.57
N GLU A 35 17.81 1.36 -14.12
CA GLU A 35 17.90 2.62 -13.39
C GLU A 35 16.52 3.24 -13.21
N PHE A 36 16.30 3.91 -12.08
CA PHE A 36 15.05 4.60 -11.77
C PHE A 36 15.26 6.11 -11.82
N SER A 37 14.44 6.80 -12.62
CA SER A 37 14.40 8.26 -12.66
C SER A 37 13.41 8.87 -11.66
N LEU A 38 12.50 8.06 -11.12
CA LEU A 38 11.43 8.46 -10.21
C LEU A 38 11.36 7.52 -9.01
N ILE A 39 10.99 8.06 -7.86
CA ILE A 39 10.68 7.31 -6.64
C ILE A 39 9.38 7.81 -6.02
N ALA A 40 8.52 6.92 -5.56
CA ALA A 40 7.27 7.29 -4.89
C ALA A 40 7.34 6.91 -3.40
N GLY A 41 6.99 7.85 -2.53
CA GLY A 41 6.68 7.59 -1.12
C GLY A 41 5.18 7.51 -0.93
N ALA A 42 4.72 6.55 -0.14
CA ALA A 42 3.31 6.42 0.24
C ALA A 42 3.22 6.35 1.77
N ASP A 43 2.24 7.06 2.33
CA ASP A 43 1.96 7.06 3.76
C ASP A 43 0.45 7.14 4.02
N LEU A 44 0.02 6.72 5.20
CA LEU A 44 -1.38 6.72 5.63
C LEU A 44 -1.49 7.14 7.09
N ALA A 45 -2.41 8.07 7.36
CA ALA A 45 -2.70 8.55 8.70
C ALA A 45 -4.18 8.36 9.06
N TYR A 46 -4.46 7.98 10.31
CA TYR A 46 -5.82 7.89 10.85
C TYR A 46 -6.26 9.22 11.44
N ILE A 47 -7.49 9.62 11.15
CA ILE A 47 -8.11 10.79 11.78
C ILE A 47 -8.63 10.38 13.15
N ARG A 48 -8.04 10.97 14.21
CA ARG A 48 -8.39 10.69 15.61
C ARG A 48 -9.90 10.77 15.84
N TYR A 49 -10.42 9.82 16.62
CA TYR A 49 -11.84 9.71 16.99
C TYR A 49 -12.82 9.51 15.82
N THR A 50 -12.32 9.06 14.67
CA THR A 50 -13.14 8.67 13.51
C THR A 50 -12.67 7.32 12.97
N ASN A 51 -13.43 6.73 12.06
CA ASN A 51 -12.98 5.59 11.27
C ASN A 51 -12.32 6.01 9.95
N LEU A 52 -12.01 7.30 9.75
CA LEU A 52 -11.42 7.80 8.51
C LEU A 52 -9.90 7.69 8.53
N ALA A 53 -9.33 7.36 7.38
CA ALA A 53 -7.91 7.45 7.10
C ALA A 53 -7.66 8.29 5.84
N VAL A 54 -6.55 9.01 5.87
CA VAL A 54 -6.02 9.76 4.73
C VAL A 54 -4.77 9.05 4.23
N ALA A 55 -4.76 8.65 2.96
CA ALA A 55 -3.57 8.14 2.29
C ALA A 55 -3.01 9.22 1.37
N ALA A 56 -1.68 9.32 1.32
CA ALA A 56 -0.96 10.22 0.44
C ALA A 56 0.13 9.46 -0.32
N VAL A 57 0.32 9.80 -1.59
CA VAL A 57 1.44 9.35 -2.41
C VAL A 57 2.13 10.58 -3.00
N ILE A 58 3.44 10.68 -2.84
CA ILE A 58 4.27 11.73 -3.41
C ILE A 58 5.31 11.07 -4.31
N VAL A 59 5.42 11.55 -5.55
CA VAL A 59 6.43 11.09 -6.50
C VAL A 59 7.54 12.14 -6.61
N PHE A 60 8.78 11.71 -6.47
CA PHE A 60 9.98 12.51 -6.54
C PHE A 60 10.80 12.14 -7.78
N SER A 61 11.50 13.11 -8.35
CA SER A 61 12.58 12.84 -9.31
C SER A 61 13.85 12.38 -8.60
N LEU A 62 14.63 11.52 -9.24
CA LEU A 62 15.97 11.15 -8.80
C LEU A 62 17.03 11.76 -9.74
N PRO A 63 18.21 12.13 -9.20
CA PRO A 63 18.60 12.11 -7.78
C PRO A 63 18.14 13.35 -7.01
N LYS A 64 17.49 14.33 -7.66
CA LYS A 64 17.26 15.68 -7.13
C LYS A 64 16.19 15.76 -6.03
N LEU A 65 15.38 14.72 -5.84
CA LEU A 65 14.27 14.64 -4.89
C LEU A 65 13.26 15.78 -5.04
N GLN A 66 13.01 16.24 -6.26
CA GLN A 66 11.99 17.24 -6.53
C GLN A 66 10.62 16.57 -6.64
N ILE A 67 9.61 17.10 -5.96
CA ILE A 67 8.23 16.61 -6.09
C ILE A 67 7.75 16.84 -7.53
N ILE A 68 7.36 15.78 -8.21
CA ILE A 68 6.83 15.83 -9.58
C ILE A 68 5.32 15.55 -9.63
N ALA A 69 4.77 14.85 -8.64
CA ALA A 69 3.35 14.56 -8.53
C ALA A 69 2.96 14.24 -7.08
N GLN A 70 1.69 14.49 -6.76
CA GLN A 70 1.10 14.13 -5.47
C GLN A 70 -0.36 13.72 -5.67
N ALA A 71 -0.82 12.78 -4.85
CA ALA A 71 -2.22 12.38 -4.80
C ALA A 71 -2.61 12.03 -3.36
N THR A 72 -3.85 12.34 -2.98
CA THR A 72 -4.40 12.04 -1.66
C THR A 72 -5.80 11.47 -1.77
N THR A 73 -6.20 10.64 -0.81
CA THR A 73 -7.58 10.17 -0.66
C THR A 73 -7.95 10.08 0.82
N CYS A 74 -9.21 10.35 1.14
CA CYS A 74 -9.76 10.15 2.48
C CYS A 74 -10.92 9.14 2.39
N LYS A 75 -10.88 8.06 3.18
CA LYS A 75 -11.91 7.03 3.20
C LYS A 75 -12.08 6.42 4.60
N ALA A 76 -13.23 5.81 4.85
CA ALA A 76 -13.43 4.98 6.02
C ALA A 76 -12.57 3.70 5.92
N CYS A 77 -11.93 3.33 7.01
CA CYS A 77 -11.26 2.05 7.21
C CYS A 77 -12.26 1.06 7.80
N GLU A 78 -12.65 0.08 6.99
CA GLU A 78 -13.62 -0.96 7.36
C GLU A 78 -12.94 -2.23 7.91
N PHE A 79 -11.68 -2.46 7.54
CA PHE A 79 -10.90 -3.59 8.03
C PHE A 79 -10.19 -3.23 9.34
N PRO A 80 -10.26 -4.09 10.38
CA PRO A 80 -9.68 -3.78 11.69
C PRO A 80 -8.14 -3.77 11.66
N TYR A 81 -7.54 -2.95 12.52
CA TYR A 81 -6.10 -3.01 12.75
C TYR A 81 -5.75 -4.24 13.61
N ILE A 82 -5.22 -5.28 12.97
CA ILE A 82 -4.76 -6.51 13.62
C ILE A 82 -3.24 -6.56 13.44
N PRO A 83 -2.44 -6.50 14.53
CA PRO A 83 -1.00 -6.60 14.41
C PRO A 83 -0.59 -7.94 13.79
N ILE A 84 0.41 -7.92 12.91
CA ILE A 84 0.81 -9.09 12.11
C ILE A 84 1.29 -10.29 12.95
N ALA A 85 1.68 -10.08 14.21
CA ALA A 85 1.99 -11.17 15.13
C ALA A 85 0.78 -12.04 15.51
N PHE A 86 -0.44 -11.56 15.23
CA PHE A 86 -1.71 -12.24 15.50
C PHE A 86 -2.40 -12.75 14.23
N LEU A 87 -1.73 -12.66 13.07
CA LEU A 87 -2.11 -13.31 11.83
C LEU A 87 -1.10 -14.44 11.60
#